data_AF-A0A2K5EG01-F1
#
_entry.id   AF-A0A2K5EG01-F1
#
_cell.length_a   1.000
_cell.length_b   1.000
_cell.length_c   1.000
_cell.angle_alpha   90.00
_cell.angle_beta   90.00
_cell.angle_gamma   90.00
#
_symmetry.space_group_name_H-M   'P 1'
#
loop_
_entity.id
_entity.type
_entity.pdbx_description
1 polymer ?
#
loop_
_entity_poly.entity_id
_entity_poly.type
_entity_poly.pdbx_seq_one_letter_code
_entity_poly.pdbx_strand_id
1 'polypeptide(L)'
;MSMKWTSVLLLIQLSCYFSSGSCGKVLVWPTEFSHWMNIKTILYELVQRGHEVTVLAYSPSFLFDSNNSSALKFEVCSTSLAETEFVDNIIHLIERWSEIPKDTFWSHFSKLQEIMWTYSDLIRTFCKDVVSNKKLMTKLQDSRFDVVLADAVSPCGELLAELLKIPFVYSLRFSLGYILEKHCGGFLLPPSYAPVVTSELSDQMTFMERVKNMIYVLYFRFWFQLFDMKKWDQLYSEVLRRPTTLFEIMGKAEIWLIRNYWDFQFPHPRLPNVEFVGGLHCKPAKSLPKEMEDFVQSSGENGIVVFSLGSMISNMTEERANVIASALAKIPQKVLWRFDGNKPDTLGHNTRLYKWIPQNDLLGHPKTKAFITHGGANGIYEAIYHGIPMVGVPMFADQPDNIAHMKVKGAAVGLDFDTMSSTDLLNALTTVINDPIYKENAMKLSRIHHDQPMKPLDRAVFWIEFVMRHKGAKHLRVAAHDLTWFQYHSLDVIGFLLACVTTVIFIITKCLFCVWKFVRTEEKGKKD
;
A
#
# COMPACT_ATOMS: atom_id res chain seq x y z
N MET A 1 -58.54 17.29 7.79
CA MET A 1 -57.29 17.34 8.56
C MET A 1 -56.92 18.78 8.81
N SER A 2 -56.65 19.16 10.07
CA SER A 2 -56.21 20.54 10.40
C SER A 2 -54.89 20.84 9.67
N MET A 3 -54.74 22.08 9.18
CA MET A 3 -53.56 22.58 8.44
C MET A 3 -52.23 22.29 9.17
N LYS A 4 -52.27 22.12 10.50
CA LYS A 4 -51.12 21.71 11.33
C LYS A 4 -50.66 20.27 11.06
N TRP A 5 -51.60 19.34 10.83
CA TRP A 5 -51.28 17.93 10.57
C TRP A 5 -50.67 17.71 9.18
N THR A 6 -51.12 18.48 8.18
CA THR A 6 -50.52 18.46 6.84
C THR A 6 -49.07 18.97 6.85
N SER A 7 -48.77 20.03 7.63
CA SER A 7 -47.40 20.54 7.78
C SER A 7 -46.47 19.56 8.51
N VAL A 8 -46.96 18.86 9.54
CA VAL A 8 -46.18 17.83 10.25
C VAL A 8 -45.86 16.64 9.36
N LEU A 9 -46.83 16.16 8.57
CA LEU A 9 -46.61 15.07 7.63
C LEU A 9 -45.62 15.46 6.52
N LEU A 10 -45.71 16.69 6.00
CA LEU A 10 -44.73 17.24 5.05
C LEU A 10 -43.32 17.35 5.65
N LEU A 11 -43.18 17.77 6.91
CA LEU A 11 -41.89 17.82 7.61
C LEU A 11 -41.30 16.42 7.85
N ILE A 12 -42.12 15.44 8.21
CA ILE A 12 -41.68 14.04 8.34
C ILE A 12 -41.25 13.50 6.98
N GLN A 13 -42.03 13.74 5.93
CA GLN A 13 -41.70 13.30 4.58
C GLN A 13 -40.42 13.97 4.08
N LEU A 14 -40.22 15.27 4.33
CA LEU A 14 -38.98 15.99 4.07
C LEU A 14 -37.81 15.41 4.88
N SER A 15 -38.01 15.07 6.16
CA SER A 15 -36.97 14.43 6.98
C SER A 15 -36.59 13.02 6.49
N CYS A 16 -37.49 12.32 5.78
CA CYS A 16 -37.15 11.07 5.10
C CYS A 16 -36.34 11.30 3.81
N TYR A 17 -36.39 12.50 3.21
CA TYR A 17 -35.56 12.90 2.07
C TYR A 17 -34.22 13.54 2.49
N PHE A 18 -34.13 14.06 3.71
CA PHE A 18 -32.88 14.55 4.29
C PHE A 18 -32.24 13.47 5.15
N SER A 19 -31.28 12.73 4.58
CA SER A 19 -30.29 12.03 5.41
C SER A 19 -29.62 13.09 6.30
N SER A 20 -29.63 12.90 7.62
CA SER A 20 -28.82 13.74 8.51
C SER A 20 -27.36 13.54 8.13
N GLY A 21 -26.80 14.47 7.35
CA GLY A 21 -25.39 14.48 7.02
C GLY A 21 -24.59 14.43 8.31
N SER A 22 -23.89 13.32 8.54
CA SER A 22 -23.04 13.15 9.71
C SER A 22 -21.74 13.92 9.44
N CYS A 23 -21.72 15.22 9.70
CA CYS A 23 -20.48 15.99 9.68
C CYS A 23 -19.60 15.55 10.86
N GLY A 24 -18.40 15.07 10.56
CA GLY A 24 -17.43 14.60 11.54
C GLY A 24 -16.11 15.35 11.42
N LYS A 25 -15.32 15.35 12.50
CA LYS A 25 -14.00 15.97 12.55
C LYS A 25 -12.90 14.92 12.42
N VAL A 26 -12.10 15.03 11.36
CA VAL A 26 -11.03 14.08 11.05
C VAL A 26 -9.68 14.72 11.34
N LEU A 27 -8.90 14.10 12.22
CA LEU A 27 -7.49 14.44 12.42
C LEU A 27 -6.64 13.55 11.50
N VAL A 28 -5.69 14.14 10.78
CA VAL A 28 -4.83 13.41 9.86
C VAL A 28 -3.39 13.46 10.33
N TRP A 29 -2.79 12.29 10.49
CA TRP A 29 -1.34 12.13 10.60
C TRP A 29 -0.77 11.89 9.19
N PRO A 30 -0.13 12.89 8.57
CA PRO A 30 0.29 12.78 7.18
C PRO A 30 1.59 11.98 7.03
N THR A 31 1.89 11.70 5.78
CA THR A 31 3.13 11.10 5.29
C THR A 31 3.47 11.81 3.98
N GLU A 32 4.58 11.47 3.32
CA GLU A 32 5.11 12.25 2.20
C GLU A 32 4.81 11.62 0.82
N PHE A 33 5.07 12.37 -0.25
CA PHE A 33 5.04 11.92 -1.66
C PHE A 33 3.76 11.16 -2.10
N SER A 34 3.93 9.97 -2.67
CA SER A 34 2.84 9.19 -3.26
C SER A 34 1.83 8.71 -2.22
N HIS A 35 2.26 8.51 -0.97
CA HIS A 35 1.37 8.19 0.13
C HIS A 35 0.48 9.38 0.47
N TRP A 36 1.05 10.59 0.52
CA TRP A 36 0.26 11.83 0.67
C TRP A 36 -0.78 11.97 -0.44
N MET A 37 -0.41 11.77 -1.70
CA MET A 37 -1.35 11.91 -2.82
C MET A 37 -2.59 11.00 -2.67
N ASN A 38 -2.39 9.78 -2.17
CA ASN A 38 -3.48 8.84 -1.89
C ASN A 38 -4.36 9.33 -0.73
N ILE A 39 -3.76 9.69 0.41
CA ILE A 39 -4.50 10.21 1.57
C ILE A 39 -5.25 11.48 1.20
N LYS A 40 -4.59 12.44 0.54
CA LYS A 40 -5.16 13.70 0.05
C LYS A 40 -6.42 13.48 -0.80
N THR A 41 -6.46 12.42 -1.61
CA THR A 41 -7.66 12.06 -2.38
C THR A 41 -8.85 11.72 -1.47
N ILE A 42 -8.61 10.93 -0.41
CA ILE A 42 -9.63 10.61 0.62
C ILE A 42 -10.06 11.88 1.35
N LEU A 43 -9.10 12.74 1.74
CA LEU A 43 -9.40 13.97 2.48
C LEU A 43 -10.30 14.92 1.69
N TYR A 44 -10.06 15.09 0.39
CA TYR A 44 -10.91 15.95 -0.43
C TYR A 44 -12.33 15.42 -0.57
N GLU A 45 -12.50 14.11 -0.70
CA GLU A 45 -13.84 13.50 -0.71
C GLU A 45 -14.56 13.70 0.64
N LEU A 46 -13.84 13.54 1.77
CA LEU A 46 -14.39 13.84 3.09
C LEU A 46 -14.85 15.30 3.22
N VAL A 47 -14.04 16.27 2.75
CA VAL A 47 -14.43 17.68 2.75
C VAL A 47 -15.65 17.93 1.86
N GLN A 48 -15.72 17.31 0.67
CA GLN A 48 -16.87 17.42 -0.22
C GLN A 48 -18.15 16.88 0.41
N ARG A 49 -18.04 15.88 1.29
CA ARG A 49 -19.15 15.32 2.07
C ARG A 49 -19.46 16.09 3.36
N GLY A 50 -18.78 17.22 3.61
CA GLY A 50 -19.06 18.13 4.72
C GLY A 50 -18.29 17.84 6.00
N HIS A 51 -17.29 16.97 5.97
CA HIS A 51 -16.41 16.71 7.13
C HIS A 51 -15.39 17.83 7.31
N GLU A 52 -15.07 18.13 8.56
CA GLU A 52 -13.97 19.03 8.90
C GLU A 52 -12.68 18.22 8.97
N VAL A 53 -11.69 18.54 8.13
CA VAL A 53 -10.42 17.82 8.07
C VAL A 53 -9.28 18.72 8.53
N THR A 54 -8.52 18.26 9.52
CA THR A 54 -7.31 18.93 10.01
C THR A 54 -6.10 18.03 9.83
N VAL A 55 -5.09 18.54 9.13
CA VAL A 55 -3.84 17.83 8.83
C VAL A 55 -2.73 18.38 9.71
N LEU A 56 -2.05 17.50 10.46
CA LEU A 56 -0.85 17.86 11.23
C LEU A 56 0.35 17.96 10.29
N ALA A 57 0.63 19.14 9.77
CA ALA A 57 1.78 19.34 8.89
C ALA A 57 3.02 19.74 9.70
N TYR A 58 4.20 19.41 9.17
CA TYR A 58 5.46 19.94 9.69
C TYR A 58 5.93 21.09 8.81
N SER A 59 6.60 22.08 9.40
CA SER A 59 7.14 23.23 8.66
C SER A 59 7.91 22.88 7.37
N PRO A 60 8.74 21.81 7.32
CA PRO A 60 9.55 21.51 6.14
C PRO A 60 8.91 20.51 5.16
N SER A 61 7.63 20.19 5.34
CA SER A 61 6.99 19.09 4.65
C SER A 61 6.65 19.43 3.19
N PHE A 62 6.81 18.47 2.27
CA PHE A 62 6.46 18.64 0.85
C PHE A 62 4.95 18.67 0.59
N LEU A 63 4.14 18.59 1.64
CA LEU A 63 2.67 18.66 1.59
C LEU A 63 2.17 19.99 1.02
N PHE A 64 2.97 21.06 1.09
CA PHE A 64 2.65 22.40 0.66
C PHE A 64 2.84 22.61 -0.85
N ASP A 65 1.96 22.02 -1.66
CA ASP A 65 1.75 22.55 -3.01
C ASP A 65 0.97 23.87 -2.90
N SER A 66 1.66 24.99 -3.15
CA SER A 66 1.16 26.37 -3.01
C SER A 66 -0.05 26.71 -3.89
N ASN A 67 -0.35 25.89 -4.90
CA ASN A 67 -1.38 26.19 -5.89
C ASN A 67 -2.78 25.64 -5.60
N ASN A 68 -2.98 24.84 -4.54
CA ASN A 68 -4.32 24.29 -4.24
C ASN A 68 -4.48 23.91 -2.76
N SER A 69 -5.16 24.75 -1.95
CA SER A 69 -6.13 24.30 -0.94
C SER A 69 -6.65 25.45 -0.08
N SER A 70 -7.83 25.99 -0.39
CA SER A 70 -8.69 26.67 0.59
C SER A 70 -9.54 25.69 1.42
N ALA A 71 -9.47 24.38 1.13
CA ALA A 71 -10.42 23.38 1.62
C ALA A 71 -9.93 22.55 2.83
N LEU A 72 -8.63 22.24 2.92
CA LEU A 72 -8.02 21.52 4.05
C LEU A 72 -7.46 22.49 5.09
N LYS A 73 -7.70 22.22 6.37
CA LYS A 73 -7.06 22.96 7.47
C LYS A 73 -5.73 22.32 7.82
N PHE A 74 -4.66 23.09 7.83
CA PHE A 74 -3.34 22.63 8.24
C PHE A 74 -3.00 23.20 9.61
N GLU A 75 -2.60 22.32 10.52
CA GLU A 75 -2.04 22.68 11.82
C GLU A 75 -0.53 22.44 11.76
N VAL A 76 0.23 23.52 11.53
CA VAL A 76 1.67 23.45 11.36
C VAL A 76 2.35 23.27 12.72
N CYS A 77 3.04 22.16 12.88
CA CYS A 77 3.79 21.81 14.06
C CYS A 77 5.24 22.28 13.93
N SER A 78 5.72 23.02 14.92
CA SER A 78 7.14 23.35 15.04
C SER A 78 7.93 22.08 15.31
N THR A 79 8.92 21.79 14.48
CA THR A 79 9.84 20.66 14.64
C THR A 79 11.20 21.15 15.14
N SER A 80 11.92 20.30 15.86
CA SER A 80 13.31 20.51 16.26
C SER A 80 14.30 20.40 15.09
N LEU A 81 13.91 19.76 13.99
CA LEU A 81 14.71 19.62 12.77
C LEU A 81 14.65 20.87 11.88
N ALA A 82 15.80 21.28 11.35
CA ALA A 82 15.87 22.33 10.34
C ALA A 82 15.23 21.88 9.01
N GLU A 83 14.68 22.82 8.24
CA GLU A 83 13.96 22.50 7.00
C GLU A 83 14.85 21.91 5.92
N THR A 84 16.05 22.46 5.75
CA THR A 84 17.05 21.92 4.82
C THR A 84 17.47 20.51 5.20
N GLU A 85 17.64 20.24 6.49
CA GLU A 85 18.04 18.92 6.99
C GLU A 85 16.99 17.84 6.71
N PHE A 86 15.69 18.17 6.80
CA PHE A 86 14.62 17.24 6.44
C PHE A 86 14.63 16.89 4.95
N VAL A 87 14.66 17.92 4.10
CA VAL A 87 14.65 17.79 2.65
C VAL A 87 15.86 16.98 2.17
N ASP A 88 17.05 17.31 2.64
CA ASP A 88 18.30 16.65 2.25
C ASP A 88 18.32 15.18 2.70
N ASN A 89 17.86 14.89 3.92
CA ASN A 89 17.77 13.50 4.40
C ASN A 89 16.81 12.67 3.54
N ILE A 90 15.66 13.21 3.18
CA ILE A 90 14.67 12.52 2.35
C ILE A 90 15.20 12.27 0.93
N ILE A 91 15.84 13.27 0.30
CA ILE A 91 16.46 13.12 -1.01
C ILE A 91 17.56 12.04 -0.96
N HIS A 92 18.45 12.12 0.01
CA HIS A 92 19.52 11.15 0.19
C HIS A 92 18.99 9.73 0.44
N LEU A 93 17.87 9.57 1.16
CA LEU A 93 17.22 8.26 1.34
C LEU A 93 16.69 7.69 0.01
N ILE A 94 16.10 8.53 -0.84
CA ILE A 94 15.61 8.13 -2.16
C ILE A 94 16.78 7.70 -3.06
N GLU A 95 17.84 8.50 -3.13
CA GLU A 95 19.05 8.19 -3.90
C GLU A 95 19.66 6.87 -3.44
N ARG A 96 19.89 6.74 -2.13
CA ARG A 96 20.46 5.52 -1.53
C ARG A 96 19.61 4.28 -1.78
N TRP A 97 18.27 4.41 -1.84
CA TRP A 97 17.38 3.30 -2.16
C TRP A 97 17.49 2.92 -3.65
N SER A 98 17.62 3.91 -4.54
CA SER A 98 17.80 3.67 -5.97
C SER A 98 19.11 2.97 -6.32
N GLU A 99 20.16 3.17 -5.50
CA GLU A 99 21.50 2.63 -5.74
C GLU A 99 21.79 1.32 -5.00
N ILE A 100 20.83 0.72 -4.29
CA ILE A 100 21.09 -0.52 -3.54
C ILE A 100 21.48 -1.64 -4.51
N PRO A 101 22.67 -2.25 -4.35
CA PRO A 101 23.06 -3.41 -5.14
C PRO A 101 22.07 -4.55 -4.95
N LYS A 102 21.65 -5.17 -6.06
CA LYS A 102 20.73 -6.34 -6.09
C LYS A 102 21.48 -7.68 -6.14
N ASP A 103 22.80 -7.66 -6.09
CA ASP A 103 23.70 -8.79 -6.28
C ASP A 103 23.68 -9.79 -5.10
N THR A 104 23.43 -9.29 -3.89
CA THR A 104 23.49 -10.09 -2.65
C THR A 104 22.28 -9.85 -1.76
N PHE A 105 21.50 -10.91 -1.50
CA PHE A 105 20.29 -10.87 -0.66
C PHE A 105 20.53 -10.19 0.71
N TRP A 106 21.59 -10.60 1.42
CA TRP A 106 21.89 -10.07 2.75
C TRP A 106 22.31 -8.61 2.75
N SER A 107 23.18 -8.20 1.81
CA SER A 107 23.63 -6.79 1.77
C SER A 107 22.51 -5.87 1.30
N HIS A 108 21.69 -6.33 0.36
CA HIS A 108 20.50 -5.62 -0.11
C HIS A 108 19.56 -5.29 1.05
N PHE A 109 19.13 -6.29 1.81
CA PHE A 109 18.18 -6.07 2.90
C PHE A 109 18.79 -5.40 4.13
N SER A 110 20.08 -5.57 4.41
CA SER A 110 20.78 -4.81 5.46
C SER A 110 20.78 -3.30 5.15
N LYS A 111 21.13 -2.92 3.91
CA LYS A 111 21.07 -1.52 3.47
C LYS A 111 19.65 -0.98 3.48
N LEU A 112 18.67 -1.79 3.05
CA LEU A 112 17.26 -1.41 3.09
C LEU A 112 16.79 -1.18 4.53
N GLN A 113 17.20 -2.02 5.48
CA GLN A 113 16.88 -1.85 6.90
C GLN A 113 17.45 -0.53 7.44
N GLU A 114 18.68 -0.19 7.11
CA GLU A 114 19.29 1.09 7.51
C GLU A 114 18.51 2.29 6.98
N ILE A 115 18.08 2.26 5.71
CA ILE A 115 17.22 3.30 5.12
C ILE A 115 15.89 3.40 5.88
N MET A 116 15.24 2.27 6.16
CA MET A 116 13.98 2.24 6.92
C MET A 116 14.16 2.80 8.34
N TRP A 117 15.27 2.50 9.01
CA TRP A 117 15.57 3.03 10.33
C TRP A 117 15.82 4.52 10.33
N THR A 118 16.59 5.04 9.36
CA THR A 118 16.81 6.49 9.25
C THR A 118 15.49 7.23 8.99
N TYR A 119 14.65 6.73 8.08
CA TYR A 119 13.31 7.28 7.87
C TYR A 119 12.46 7.20 9.14
N SER A 120 12.49 6.06 9.82
CA SER A 120 11.72 5.83 11.05
C SER A 120 12.16 6.76 12.19
N ASP A 121 13.45 7.01 12.35
CA ASP A 121 13.98 7.93 13.37
C ASP A 121 13.57 9.38 13.12
N LEU A 122 13.47 9.78 11.84
CA LEU A 122 12.95 11.08 11.44
C LEU A 122 11.49 11.24 11.86
N ILE A 123 10.64 10.28 11.52
CA ILE A 123 9.22 10.25 11.92
C ILE A 123 9.06 10.19 13.45
N ARG A 124 9.92 9.42 14.14
CA ARG A 124 9.92 9.32 15.61
C ARG A 124 10.22 10.67 16.27
N THR A 125 11.14 11.45 15.70
CA THR A 125 11.48 12.79 16.19
C THR A 125 10.29 13.72 16.08
N PHE A 126 9.59 13.71 14.95
CA PHE A 126 8.35 14.48 14.77
C PHE A 126 7.25 14.04 15.73
N CYS A 127 7.05 12.74 15.88
CA CYS A 127 6.09 12.20 16.84
C CYS A 127 6.38 12.71 18.25
N LYS A 128 7.64 12.66 18.67
CA LYS A 128 8.09 13.16 19.98
C LYS A 128 7.83 14.66 20.14
N ASP A 129 8.12 15.47 19.12
CA ASP A 129 7.90 16.92 19.17
C ASP A 129 6.41 17.27 19.29
N VAL A 130 5.54 16.57 18.55
CA VAL A 130 4.09 16.75 18.60
C VAL A 130 3.54 16.37 19.98
N VAL A 131 3.85 15.15 20.47
CA VAL A 131 3.29 14.66 21.74
C VAL A 131 3.84 15.41 22.96
N SER A 132 5.03 16.01 22.85
CA SER A 132 5.64 16.81 23.93
C SER A 132 5.10 18.25 23.97
N ASN A 133 4.50 18.73 22.88
CA ASN A 133 3.96 20.07 22.79
C ASN A 133 2.59 20.17 23.51
N LYS A 134 2.63 20.53 24.81
CA LYS A 134 1.42 20.66 25.64
C LYS A 134 0.37 21.59 25.04
N LYS A 135 0.76 22.73 24.45
CA LYS A 135 -0.17 23.70 23.86
C LYS A 135 -0.92 23.09 22.67
N LEU A 136 -0.20 22.39 21.80
CA LEU A 136 -0.78 21.68 20.67
C LEU A 136 -1.68 20.54 21.15
N MET A 137 -1.21 19.70 22.07
CA MET A 137 -2.00 18.57 22.58
C MET A 137 -3.30 19.02 23.26
N THR A 138 -3.27 20.10 24.06
CA THR A 138 -4.50 20.70 24.61
C THR A 138 -5.43 21.17 23.49
N LYS A 139 -4.93 21.86 22.47
CA LYS A 139 -5.73 22.29 21.31
C LYS A 139 -6.35 21.11 20.56
N LEU A 140 -5.62 20.02 20.36
CA LEU A 140 -6.14 18.81 19.70
C LEU A 140 -7.25 18.15 20.53
N GLN A 141 -7.08 18.13 21.85
CA GLN A 141 -8.08 17.59 22.77
C GLN A 141 -9.36 18.45 22.79
N ASP A 142 -9.21 19.77 22.83
CA ASP A 142 -10.34 20.73 22.81
C ASP A 142 -11.10 20.72 21.48
N SER A 143 -10.43 20.35 20.39
CA SER A 143 -11.01 20.28 19.05
C SER A 143 -12.05 19.16 18.90
N ARG A 144 -11.99 18.13 19.76
CA ARG A 144 -12.90 16.96 19.80
C ARG A 144 -13.05 16.27 18.44
N PHE A 145 -11.94 15.76 17.92
CA PHE A 145 -11.94 14.93 16.71
C PHE A 145 -12.72 13.62 16.92
N ASP A 146 -13.32 13.10 15.84
CA ASP A 146 -14.09 11.86 15.86
C ASP A 146 -13.26 10.64 15.47
N VAL A 147 -12.22 10.84 14.66
CA VAL A 147 -11.35 9.77 14.16
C VAL A 147 -9.98 10.32 13.75
N VAL A 148 -8.94 9.50 13.90
CA VAL A 148 -7.64 9.74 13.26
C VAL A 148 -7.52 8.92 11.98
N LEU A 149 -7.10 9.55 10.88
CA LEU A 149 -6.65 8.87 9.67
C LEU A 149 -5.12 8.96 9.57
N ALA A 150 -4.45 7.82 9.43
CA ALA A 150 -2.99 7.76 9.35
C ALA A 150 -2.52 6.79 8.28
N ASP A 151 -1.30 6.96 7.77
CA ASP A 151 -0.61 5.90 7.02
C ASP A 151 0.22 5.03 7.97
N ALA A 152 0.05 3.71 7.91
CA ALA A 152 0.72 2.81 8.85
C ALA A 152 2.25 2.76 8.68
N VAL A 153 2.80 3.23 7.55
CA VAL A 153 4.27 3.28 7.36
C VAL A 153 4.93 4.45 8.11
N SER A 154 4.15 5.41 8.62
CA SER A 154 4.62 6.57 9.38
C SER A 154 3.96 6.55 10.77
N PRO A 155 4.50 5.82 11.76
CA PRO A 155 3.89 5.69 13.09
C PRO A 155 3.70 7.05 13.78
N CYS A 156 2.68 7.12 14.65
CA CYS A 156 2.34 8.15 15.66
C CYS A 156 0.84 8.47 15.64
N GLY A 157 0.16 8.34 14.49
CA GLY A 157 -1.26 8.62 14.37
C GLY A 157 -2.10 7.80 15.37
N GLU A 158 -1.74 6.54 15.56
CA GLU A 158 -2.31 5.65 16.57
C GLU A 158 -1.96 6.06 18.02
N LEU A 159 -0.77 6.65 18.25
CA LEU A 159 -0.41 7.17 19.57
C LEU A 159 -1.24 8.41 19.91
N LEU A 160 -1.43 9.31 18.94
CA LEU A 160 -2.33 10.45 19.07
C LEU A 160 -3.76 10.00 19.34
N ALA A 161 -4.24 8.97 18.64
CA ALA A 161 -5.55 8.38 18.86
C ALA A 161 -5.71 7.83 20.29
N GLU A 162 -4.71 7.12 20.82
CA GLU A 162 -4.70 6.62 22.20
C GLU A 162 -4.72 7.76 23.23
N LEU A 163 -3.92 8.83 23.00
CA LEU A 163 -3.87 10.01 23.89
C LEU A 163 -5.18 10.80 23.88
N LEU A 164 -5.79 10.98 22.70
CA LEU A 164 -7.04 11.69 22.50
C LEU A 164 -8.27 10.82 22.82
N LYS A 165 -8.09 9.52 23.00
CA LYS A 165 -9.14 8.51 23.27
C LYS A 165 -10.20 8.45 22.17
N ILE A 166 -9.75 8.46 20.91
CA ILE A 166 -10.61 8.38 19.72
C ILE A 166 -10.19 7.21 18.84
N PRO A 167 -11.10 6.65 18.02
CA PRO A 167 -10.75 5.58 17.09
C PRO A 167 -9.80 6.06 16.00
N PHE A 168 -9.14 5.13 15.32
CA PHE A 168 -8.31 5.43 14.17
C PHE A 168 -8.43 4.40 13.05
N VAL A 169 -8.19 4.88 11.83
CA VAL A 169 -8.21 4.11 10.59
C VAL A 169 -6.84 4.23 9.94
N TYR A 170 -6.30 3.11 9.47
CA TYR A 170 -5.07 3.11 8.69
C TYR A 170 -5.35 3.09 7.20
N SER A 171 -4.51 3.80 6.46
CA SER A 171 -4.27 3.56 5.03
C SER A 171 -2.92 2.87 4.88
N LEU A 172 -2.83 1.80 4.09
CA LEU A 172 -1.58 1.08 3.86
C LEU A 172 -1.53 0.50 2.44
N ARG A 173 -0.40 0.61 1.74
CA ARG A 173 -0.19 -0.07 0.45
C ARG A 173 0.47 -1.43 0.63
N PHE A 174 1.53 -1.48 1.42
CA PHE A 174 2.12 -2.69 2.00
C PHE A 174 3.14 -2.24 3.07
N SER A 175 3.63 -3.18 3.88
CA SER A 175 4.92 -3.06 4.57
C SER A 175 5.89 -4.15 4.12
N LEU A 176 7.20 -3.90 4.20
CA LEU A 176 8.21 -4.89 3.79
C LEU A 176 7.99 -6.22 4.53
N GLY A 177 8.01 -7.33 3.81
CA GLY A 177 7.76 -8.66 4.38
C GLY A 177 6.31 -8.91 4.86
N TYR A 178 5.42 -7.94 4.65
CA TYR A 178 4.10 -7.86 5.29
C TYR A 178 4.16 -7.79 6.82
N ILE A 179 5.19 -7.13 7.38
CA ILE A 179 5.43 -7.05 8.84
C ILE A 179 4.22 -6.45 9.56
N LEU A 180 3.75 -5.26 9.15
CA LEU A 180 2.63 -4.58 9.78
C LEU A 180 1.31 -5.35 9.58
N GLU A 181 1.08 -5.85 8.37
CA GLU A 181 -0.11 -6.61 8.03
C GLU A 181 -0.22 -7.87 8.89
N LYS A 182 0.88 -8.63 9.08
CA LYS A 182 0.89 -9.85 9.87
C LYS A 182 0.87 -9.58 11.38
N HIS A 183 1.74 -8.69 11.86
CA HIS A 183 1.97 -8.51 13.29
C HIS A 183 1.00 -7.52 13.95
N CYS A 184 0.47 -6.56 13.20
CA CYS A 184 -0.51 -5.59 13.70
C CYS A 184 -1.90 -5.86 13.14
N GLY A 185 -2.00 -6.05 11.82
CA GLY A 185 -3.28 -6.22 11.11
C GLY A 185 -3.90 -7.61 11.19
N GLY A 186 -3.17 -8.64 11.61
CA GLY A 186 -3.65 -10.03 11.70
C GLY A 186 -3.83 -10.73 10.34
N PHE A 187 -3.22 -10.22 9.27
CA PHE A 187 -3.43 -10.71 7.91
C PHE A 187 -2.98 -12.16 7.76
N LEU A 188 -3.79 -12.93 7.03
CA LEU A 188 -3.48 -14.31 6.66
C LEU A 188 -2.80 -14.32 5.29
N LEU A 189 -1.51 -14.63 5.27
CA LEU A 189 -0.68 -14.66 4.06
C LEU A 189 0.05 -16.01 3.97
N PRO A 190 -0.62 -17.08 3.48
CA PRO A 190 -0.03 -18.40 3.43
C PRO A 190 1.15 -18.46 2.46
N PRO A 191 2.36 -18.85 2.90
CA PRO A 191 3.56 -18.80 2.07
C PRO A 191 3.54 -19.76 0.87
N SER A 192 2.57 -20.69 0.83
CA SER A 192 2.40 -21.65 -0.25
C SER A 192 1.91 -21.04 -1.56
N TYR A 193 1.20 -19.90 -1.51
CA TYR A 193 0.66 -19.21 -2.69
C TYR A 193 0.64 -17.68 -2.58
N ALA A 194 0.81 -17.10 -1.38
CA ALA A 194 0.96 -15.65 -1.22
C ALA A 194 2.46 -15.29 -1.29
N PRO A 195 2.95 -14.70 -2.39
CA PRO A 195 4.34 -14.27 -2.49
C PRO A 195 4.59 -13.09 -1.55
N VAL A 196 5.75 -13.10 -0.88
CA VAL A 196 6.20 -11.95 -0.08
C VAL A 196 6.38 -10.75 -1.00
N VAL A 197 5.86 -9.59 -0.60
CA VAL A 197 6.07 -8.34 -1.34
C VAL A 197 7.57 -8.12 -1.58
N THR A 198 7.93 -7.66 -2.77
CA THR A 198 9.33 -7.51 -3.24
C THR A 198 10.08 -8.82 -3.53
N SER A 199 9.38 -9.95 -3.69
CA SER A 199 10.01 -11.23 -4.08
C SER A 199 10.02 -11.49 -5.59
N GLU A 200 9.22 -10.72 -6.33
CA GLU A 200 8.96 -10.83 -7.77
C GLU A 200 8.33 -12.17 -8.18
N LEU A 201 7.74 -12.88 -7.22
CA LEU A 201 7.10 -14.18 -7.41
C LEU A 201 5.60 -14.03 -7.74
N SER A 202 5.04 -15.05 -8.39
CA SER A 202 3.60 -15.14 -8.65
C SER A 202 2.86 -15.95 -7.58
N ASP A 203 1.53 -16.03 -7.68
CA ASP A 203 0.71 -16.96 -6.89
C ASP A 203 0.76 -18.41 -7.41
N GLN A 204 1.35 -18.63 -8.59
CA GLN A 204 1.58 -19.94 -9.19
C GLN A 204 3.06 -20.31 -9.13
N MET A 205 3.57 -20.50 -7.90
CA MET A 205 4.97 -20.85 -7.64
C MET A 205 5.26 -22.34 -7.87
N THR A 206 6.35 -22.62 -8.57
CA THR A 206 7.04 -23.91 -8.55
C THR A 206 7.57 -24.23 -7.15
N PHE A 207 8.01 -25.47 -6.93
CA PHE A 207 8.56 -25.86 -5.62
C PHE A 207 9.79 -25.00 -5.23
N MET A 208 10.71 -24.73 -6.16
CA MET A 208 11.88 -23.89 -5.87
C MET A 208 11.52 -22.44 -5.57
N GLU A 209 10.51 -21.90 -6.26
CA GLU A 209 9.99 -20.56 -5.96
C GLU A 209 9.32 -20.52 -4.59
N ARG A 210 8.61 -21.57 -4.16
CA ARG A 210 8.09 -21.67 -2.79
C ARG A 210 9.21 -21.75 -1.74
N VAL A 211 10.31 -22.44 -2.04
CA VAL A 211 11.50 -22.43 -1.18
C VAL A 211 12.07 -21.01 -1.07
N LYS A 212 12.24 -20.31 -2.19
CA LYS A 212 12.64 -18.88 -2.20
C LYS A 212 11.68 -18.03 -1.37
N ASN A 213 10.37 -18.15 -1.59
CA ASN A 213 9.36 -17.41 -0.84
C ASN A 213 9.44 -17.68 0.67
N MET A 214 9.63 -18.95 1.06
CA MET A 214 9.80 -19.33 2.46
C MET A 214 11.06 -18.70 3.08
N ILE A 215 12.18 -18.62 2.34
CA ILE A 215 13.38 -17.92 2.81
C ILE A 215 13.08 -16.45 3.09
N TYR A 216 12.34 -15.76 2.20
CA TYR A 216 11.90 -14.37 2.43
C TYR A 216 11.02 -14.27 3.68
N VAL A 217 10.05 -15.17 3.85
CA VAL A 217 9.18 -15.20 5.04
C VAL A 217 9.99 -15.35 6.33
N LEU A 218 10.94 -16.29 6.37
CA LEU A 218 11.78 -16.51 7.55
C LEU A 218 12.70 -15.32 7.81
N TYR A 219 13.29 -14.75 6.75
CA TYR A 219 14.15 -13.57 6.85
C TYR A 219 13.40 -12.37 7.47
N PHE A 220 12.26 -12.01 6.89
CA PHE A 220 11.46 -10.88 7.39
C PHE A 220 10.86 -11.13 8.78
N ARG A 221 10.62 -12.38 9.15
CA ARG A 221 10.09 -12.74 10.47
C ARG A 221 11.12 -12.62 11.59
N PHE A 222 12.37 -13.00 11.33
CA PHE A 222 13.36 -13.19 12.41
C PHE A 222 14.55 -12.24 12.32
N TRP A 223 14.89 -11.70 11.15
CA TRP A 223 16.09 -10.89 10.95
C TRP A 223 15.81 -9.43 10.58
N PHE A 224 14.84 -9.18 9.69
CA PHE A 224 14.55 -7.80 9.27
C PHE A 224 13.74 -7.05 10.31
N GLN A 225 14.16 -5.84 10.65
CA GLN A 225 13.44 -4.94 11.55
C GLN A 225 12.99 -3.69 10.79
N LEU A 226 11.69 -3.58 10.51
CA LEU A 226 11.13 -2.42 9.81
C LEU A 226 11.37 -1.10 10.56
N PHE A 227 11.29 -1.15 11.89
CA PHE A 227 11.54 -0.02 12.77
C PHE A 227 12.55 -0.41 13.84
N ASP A 228 13.25 0.57 14.41
CA ASP A 228 13.97 0.38 15.67
C ASP A 228 12.94 0.27 16.81
N MET A 229 12.44 -0.95 17.02
CA MET A 229 11.38 -1.25 17.98
C MET A 229 11.76 -0.82 19.40
N LYS A 230 13.05 -0.88 19.76
CA LYS A 230 13.51 -0.46 21.08
C LYS A 230 13.26 1.03 21.31
N LYS A 231 13.63 1.88 20.34
CA LYS A 231 13.40 3.33 20.44
C LYS A 231 11.92 3.70 20.42
N TRP A 232 11.12 3.00 19.61
CA TRP A 232 9.68 3.24 19.52
C TRP A 232 8.92 2.79 20.76
N ASP A 233 9.17 1.57 21.24
CA ASP A 233 8.55 1.03 22.46
C ASP A 233 8.92 1.87 23.69
N GLN A 234 10.15 2.39 23.74
CA GLN A 234 10.56 3.34 24.78
C GLN A 234 9.73 4.63 24.72
N LEU A 235 9.61 5.27 23.54
CA LEU A 235 8.80 6.48 23.38
C LEU A 235 7.34 6.23 23.79
N TYR A 236 6.75 5.11 23.37
CA TYR A 236 5.34 4.80 23.65
C TYR A 236 5.14 4.55 25.13
N SER A 237 6.04 3.82 25.77
CA SER A 237 5.99 3.54 27.19
C SER A 237 6.17 4.80 28.04
N GLU A 238 7.06 5.72 27.65
CA GLU A 238 7.27 7.01 28.32
C GLU A 238 6.04 7.91 28.21
N VAL A 239 5.48 8.03 27.01
CA VAL A 239 4.33 8.91 26.72
C VAL A 239 3.06 8.40 27.38
N LEU A 240 2.79 7.09 27.29
CA LEU A 240 1.58 6.47 27.86
C LEU A 240 1.73 6.07 29.33
N ARG A 241 2.95 6.17 29.89
CA ARG A 241 3.28 5.84 31.29
C ARG A 241 2.93 4.41 31.70
N ARG A 242 3.01 3.47 30.75
CA ARG A 242 2.82 2.03 30.98
C ARG A 242 3.65 1.24 29.96
N PRO A 243 4.16 0.04 30.29
CA PRO A 243 4.82 -0.80 29.30
C PRO A 243 3.92 -0.99 28.08
N THR A 244 4.36 -0.49 26.94
CA THR A 244 3.57 -0.46 25.70
C THR A 244 4.51 -0.65 24.53
N THR A 245 4.13 -1.53 23.60
CA THR A 245 4.86 -1.69 22.34
C THR A 245 4.17 -0.91 21.21
N LEU A 246 4.94 -0.50 20.21
CA LEU A 246 4.40 0.12 19.01
C LEU A 246 3.34 -0.78 18.34
N PHE A 247 3.66 -2.07 18.15
CA PHE A 247 2.75 -3.01 17.49
C PHE A 247 1.46 -3.28 18.28
N GLU A 248 1.49 -3.22 19.62
CA GLU A 248 0.27 -3.27 20.44
C GLU A 248 -0.70 -2.15 20.03
N ILE A 249 -0.20 -0.91 19.91
CA ILE A 249 -1.03 0.24 19.61
C ILE A 249 -1.44 0.24 18.14
N MET A 250 -0.53 -0.04 17.20
CA MET A 250 -0.87 -0.18 15.78
C MET A 250 -1.95 -1.25 15.55
N GLY A 251 -1.88 -2.36 16.29
CA GLY A 251 -2.83 -3.45 16.22
C GLY A 251 -4.25 -3.05 16.64
N LYS A 252 -4.48 -1.89 17.27
CA LYS A 252 -5.81 -1.39 17.68
C LYS A 252 -6.60 -0.70 16.56
N ALA A 253 -6.07 -0.62 15.35
CA ALA A 253 -6.75 0.04 14.23
C ALA A 253 -8.16 -0.53 14.01
N GLU A 254 -9.14 0.34 13.84
CA GLU A 254 -10.54 -0.06 13.67
C GLU A 254 -10.79 -0.63 12.28
N ILE A 255 -10.19 -0.02 11.25
CA ILE A 255 -10.22 -0.45 9.85
C ILE A 255 -8.83 -0.28 9.23
N TRP A 256 -8.45 -1.23 8.38
CA TRP A 256 -7.28 -1.15 7.49
C TRP A 256 -7.74 -0.93 6.06
N LEU A 257 -7.56 0.29 5.55
CA LEU A 257 -7.76 0.65 4.14
C LEU A 257 -6.53 0.27 3.33
N ILE A 258 -6.55 -0.91 2.72
CA ILE A 258 -5.44 -1.43 1.93
C ILE A 258 -5.52 -0.92 0.50
N ARG A 259 -4.51 -0.19 0.02
CA ARG A 259 -4.45 0.43 -1.31
C ARG A 259 -4.14 -0.58 -2.43
N ASN A 260 -4.69 -1.79 -2.31
CA ASN A 260 -4.61 -2.88 -3.28
C ASN A 260 -6.00 -3.33 -3.74
N TYR A 261 -6.05 -4.06 -4.85
CA TYR A 261 -7.20 -4.81 -5.33
C TYR A 261 -6.77 -5.97 -6.24
N TRP A 262 -7.67 -6.90 -6.53
CA TRP A 262 -7.35 -8.20 -7.15
C TRP A 262 -7.12 -8.15 -8.67
N ASP A 263 -7.52 -7.04 -9.30
CA ASP A 263 -7.11 -6.71 -10.66
C ASP A 263 -5.59 -6.52 -10.78
N PHE A 264 -4.92 -6.06 -9.71
CA PHE A 264 -3.48 -5.83 -9.67
C PHE A 264 -2.70 -6.86 -8.83
N GLN A 265 -3.22 -7.22 -7.65
CA GLN A 265 -2.56 -8.15 -6.73
C GLN A 265 -3.15 -9.56 -6.83
N PHE A 266 -2.49 -10.52 -6.17
CA PHE A 266 -2.98 -11.90 -6.08
C PHE A 266 -3.95 -12.08 -4.90
N PRO A 267 -5.03 -12.86 -5.05
CA PRO A 267 -6.03 -13.05 -4.00
C PRO A 267 -5.46 -13.79 -2.79
N HIS A 268 -5.81 -13.31 -1.60
CA HIS A 268 -5.51 -13.98 -0.32
C HIS A 268 -6.65 -13.74 0.67
N PRO A 269 -6.72 -14.49 1.80
CA PRO A 269 -7.79 -14.33 2.77
C PRO A 269 -7.80 -12.92 3.36
N ARG A 270 -9.01 -12.42 3.63
CA ARG A 270 -9.24 -11.09 4.19
C ARG A 270 -9.97 -11.17 5.53
N LEU A 271 -9.67 -10.23 6.43
CA LEU A 271 -10.41 -10.05 7.68
C LEU A 271 -11.57 -9.07 7.48
N PRO A 272 -12.60 -9.08 8.36
CA PRO A 272 -13.76 -8.19 8.26
C PRO A 272 -13.41 -6.70 8.42
N ASN A 273 -12.34 -6.36 9.13
CA ASN A 273 -11.87 -4.98 9.32
C ASN A 273 -10.82 -4.55 8.27
N VAL A 274 -10.66 -5.32 7.18
CA VAL A 274 -9.67 -5.07 6.11
C VAL A 274 -10.40 -4.82 4.81
N GLU A 275 -10.20 -3.61 4.28
CA GLU A 275 -10.96 -3.09 3.15
C GLU A 275 -10.03 -2.63 2.04
N PHE A 276 -10.14 -3.31 0.91
CA PHE A 276 -9.29 -3.10 -0.25
C PHE A 276 -9.82 -1.92 -1.09
N VAL A 277 -9.01 -0.88 -1.26
CA VAL A 277 -9.36 0.40 -1.89
C VAL A 277 -8.35 0.78 -2.98
N GLY A 278 -7.75 -0.20 -3.64
CA GLY A 278 -6.85 0.02 -4.78
C GLY A 278 -7.50 0.87 -5.89
N GLY A 279 -6.73 1.82 -6.44
CA GLY A 279 -7.17 2.74 -7.49
C GLY A 279 -8.09 3.87 -7.03
N LEU A 280 -8.17 4.18 -5.72
CA LEU A 280 -8.97 5.29 -5.19
C LEU A 280 -8.65 6.68 -5.80
N HIS A 281 -7.46 6.86 -6.37
CA HIS A 281 -7.03 8.09 -7.03
C HIS A 281 -7.43 8.17 -8.50
N CYS A 282 -7.86 7.06 -9.11
CA CYS A 282 -8.16 6.99 -10.53
C CYS A 282 -9.46 7.75 -10.85
N LYS A 283 -9.47 8.47 -11.98
CA LYS A 283 -10.58 9.34 -12.38
C LYS A 283 -10.82 9.26 -13.88
N PRO A 284 -12.06 9.53 -14.35
CA PRO A 284 -12.30 9.73 -15.77
C PRO A 284 -11.37 10.80 -16.34
N ALA A 285 -10.91 10.62 -17.57
CA ALA A 285 -10.03 11.58 -18.23
C ALA A 285 -10.75 12.91 -18.48
N LYS A 286 -10.04 14.00 -18.24
CA LYS A 286 -10.43 15.37 -18.61
C LYS A 286 -9.84 15.75 -19.97
N SER A 287 -10.34 16.84 -20.53
CA SER A 287 -9.79 17.43 -21.76
C SER A 287 -8.34 17.88 -21.55
N LEU A 288 -7.47 17.57 -22.51
CA LEU A 288 -6.08 18.01 -22.50
C LEU A 288 -5.96 19.50 -22.85
N PRO A 289 -4.89 20.19 -22.41
CA PRO A 289 -4.55 21.52 -22.91
C PRO A 289 -4.43 21.51 -24.44
N LYS A 290 -4.92 22.56 -25.10
CA LYS A 290 -5.03 22.61 -26.57
C LYS A 290 -3.75 22.22 -27.30
N GLU A 291 -2.59 22.73 -26.88
CA GLU A 291 -1.31 22.41 -27.51
C GLU A 291 -0.92 20.93 -27.40
N MET A 292 -1.25 20.30 -26.27
CA MET A 292 -1.02 18.88 -26.04
C MET A 292 -2.00 18.05 -26.87
N GLU A 293 -3.26 18.46 -26.91
CA GLU A 293 -4.30 17.84 -27.75
C GLU A 293 -3.89 17.88 -29.24
N ASP A 294 -3.47 19.03 -29.76
CA ASP A 294 -3.04 19.19 -31.15
C ASP A 294 -1.88 18.23 -31.49
N PHE A 295 -0.93 18.04 -30.56
CA PHE A 295 0.14 17.06 -30.72
C PHE A 295 -0.35 15.62 -30.73
N VAL A 296 -1.25 15.28 -29.80
CA VAL A 296 -1.87 13.96 -29.72
C VAL A 296 -2.64 13.66 -31.01
N GLN A 297 -3.40 14.61 -31.55
CA GLN A 297 -4.15 14.43 -32.80
C GLN A 297 -3.24 14.28 -34.01
N SER A 298 -2.07 14.96 -34.03
CA SER A 298 -1.07 14.82 -35.10
C SER A 298 -0.48 13.39 -35.25
N SER A 299 -0.76 12.48 -34.30
CA SER A 299 -0.34 11.08 -34.38
C SER A 299 -1.12 10.24 -35.39
N GLY A 300 -2.24 10.73 -35.92
CA GLY A 300 -3.09 9.98 -36.86
C GLY A 300 -3.54 8.64 -36.26
N GLU A 301 -3.55 7.59 -37.08
CA GLU A 301 -3.98 6.24 -36.66
C GLU A 301 -2.96 5.52 -35.76
N ASN A 302 -1.69 5.92 -35.80
CA ASN A 302 -0.64 5.30 -35.00
C ASN A 302 -0.89 5.49 -33.50
N GLY A 303 -1.46 6.64 -33.12
CA GLY A 303 -1.74 6.98 -31.73
C GLY A 303 -0.50 7.41 -30.95
N ILE A 304 -0.62 7.40 -29.62
CA ILE A 304 0.39 7.93 -28.72
C ILE A 304 0.93 6.89 -27.73
N VAL A 305 2.16 7.13 -27.29
CA VAL A 305 2.78 6.48 -26.14
C VAL A 305 3.00 7.52 -25.05
N VAL A 306 2.55 7.21 -23.84
CA VAL A 306 2.82 8.02 -22.65
C VAL A 306 4.05 7.46 -21.96
N PHE A 307 4.99 8.31 -21.54
CA PHE A 307 6.17 7.88 -20.81
C PHE A 307 6.39 8.71 -19.55
N SER A 308 6.37 8.04 -18.39
CA SER A 308 6.61 8.66 -17.08
C SER A 308 7.28 7.69 -16.11
N LEU A 309 8.38 8.12 -15.49
CA LEU A 309 9.08 7.38 -14.43
C LEU A 309 8.70 7.84 -13.01
N GLY A 310 7.59 8.58 -12.85
CA GLY A 310 7.10 9.02 -11.54
C GLY A 310 7.89 10.16 -10.91
N SER A 311 7.30 10.84 -9.92
CA SER A 311 7.77 12.16 -9.44
C SER A 311 9.15 12.18 -8.79
N MET A 312 9.60 11.08 -8.19
CA MET A 312 10.81 11.00 -7.38
C MET A 312 12.10 10.84 -8.19
N ILE A 313 12.00 10.62 -9.50
CA ILE A 313 13.16 10.42 -10.37
C ILE A 313 13.33 11.67 -11.23
N SER A 314 14.30 12.49 -10.87
CA SER A 314 14.73 13.68 -11.63
C SER A 314 16.01 13.41 -12.41
N ASN A 315 16.83 12.45 -11.97
CA ASN A 315 18.18 12.26 -12.47
C ASN A 315 18.30 10.97 -13.28
N MET A 316 18.53 11.11 -14.58
CA MET A 316 18.87 10.03 -15.49
C MET A 316 20.09 10.47 -16.28
N THR A 317 21.09 9.61 -16.40
CA THR A 317 22.31 9.95 -17.13
C THR A 317 22.00 10.25 -18.60
N GLU A 318 22.79 11.14 -19.21
CA GLU A 318 22.63 11.49 -20.63
C GLU A 318 22.74 10.26 -21.53
N GLU A 319 23.60 9.30 -21.18
CA GLU A 319 23.71 8.02 -21.87
C GLU A 319 22.39 7.24 -21.87
N ARG A 320 21.80 7.00 -20.68
CA ARG A 320 20.52 6.28 -20.55
C ARG A 320 19.39 7.04 -21.26
N ALA A 321 19.38 8.37 -21.16
CA ALA A 321 18.41 9.21 -21.84
C ALA A 321 18.50 9.08 -23.37
N ASN A 322 19.72 9.05 -23.91
CA ASN A 322 19.96 8.85 -25.34
C ASN A 322 19.62 7.44 -25.82
N VAL A 323 19.85 6.39 -25.00
CA VAL A 323 19.42 5.02 -25.33
C VAL A 323 17.91 4.95 -25.50
N ILE A 324 17.17 5.54 -24.56
CA ILE A 324 15.70 5.56 -24.60
C ILE A 324 15.20 6.42 -25.77
N ALA A 325 15.71 7.65 -25.92
CA ALA A 325 15.34 8.56 -27.00
C ALA A 325 15.55 7.92 -28.39
N SER A 326 16.65 7.18 -28.58
CA SER A 326 16.94 6.44 -29.83
C SER A 326 15.91 5.37 -30.15
N ALA A 327 15.34 4.71 -29.13
CA ALA A 327 14.27 3.74 -29.33
C ALA A 327 12.95 4.43 -29.70
N LEU A 328 12.60 5.49 -28.97
CA LEU A 328 11.38 6.27 -29.18
C LEU A 328 11.37 6.95 -30.56
N ALA A 329 12.53 7.36 -31.08
CA ALA A 329 12.64 7.95 -32.41
C ALA A 329 12.27 6.98 -33.56
N LYS A 330 12.27 5.66 -33.31
CA LYS A 330 12.03 4.62 -34.31
C LYS A 330 10.58 4.16 -34.38
N ILE A 331 9.75 4.51 -33.40
CA ILE A 331 8.33 4.12 -33.41
C ILE A 331 7.47 5.13 -34.16
N PRO A 332 6.39 4.70 -34.85
CA PRO A 332 5.54 5.60 -35.62
C PRO A 332 4.58 6.44 -34.74
N GLN A 333 4.43 6.09 -33.46
CA GLN A 333 3.61 6.84 -32.50
C GLN A 333 4.23 8.19 -32.14
N LYS A 334 3.37 9.14 -31.74
CA LYS A 334 3.84 10.31 -31.00
C LYS A 334 4.08 9.94 -29.54
N VAL A 335 5.12 10.51 -28.94
CA VAL A 335 5.49 10.19 -27.56
C VAL A 335 5.42 11.45 -26.70
N LEU A 336 4.69 11.35 -25.60
CA LEU A 336 4.69 12.38 -24.56
C LEU A 336 5.50 11.87 -23.39
N TRP A 337 6.67 12.46 -23.20
CA TRP A 337 7.65 12.01 -22.22
C TRP A 337 7.80 13.03 -21.11
N ARG A 338 7.40 12.64 -19.90
CA ARG A 338 7.69 13.41 -18.69
C ARG A 338 9.16 13.22 -18.30
N PHE A 339 9.95 14.27 -18.46
CA PHE A 339 11.39 14.25 -18.26
C PHE A 339 11.92 15.59 -17.77
N ASP A 340 12.70 15.56 -16.69
CA ASP A 340 13.23 16.76 -16.02
C ASP A 340 14.72 17.04 -16.33
N GLY A 341 15.39 16.16 -17.10
CA GLY A 341 16.80 16.32 -17.46
C GLY A 341 17.08 17.12 -18.73
N ASN A 342 18.35 17.11 -19.14
CA ASN A 342 18.83 17.73 -20.39
C ASN A 342 18.25 17.01 -21.60
N LYS A 343 17.79 17.77 -22.61
CA LYS A 343 17.24 17.21 -23.85
C LYS A 343 18.24 16.21 -24.47
N PRO A 344 17.85 14.94 -24.72
CA PRO A 344 18.72 13.96 -25.37
C PRO A 344 19.07 14.36 -26.80
N ASP A 345 20.30 14.09 -27.23
CA ASP A 345 20.79 14.37 -28.58
C ASP A 345 20.05 13.53 -29.64
N THR A 346 19.68 12.31 -29.28
CA THR A 346 18.98 11.35 -30.16
C THR A 346 17.45 11.49 -30.13
N LEU A 347 16.92 12.58 -29.57
CA LEU A 347 15.47 12.79 -29.47
C LEU A 347 14.81 12.98 -30.85
N GLY A 348 13.96 12.03 -31.22
CA GLY A 348 13.18 12.08 -32.46
C GLY A 348 12.09 13.17 -32.47
N HIS A 349 11.75 13.65 -33.67
CA HIS A 349 10.69 14.66 -33.89
C HIS A 349 9.27 14.19 -33.53
N ASN A 350 9.09 12.89 -33.30
CA ASN A 350 7.85 12.29 -32.83
C ASN A 350 7.69 12.36 -31.31
N THR A 351 8.72 12.77 -30.55
CA THR A 351 8.71 12.83 -29.09
C THR A 351 8.71 14.27 -28.59
N ARG A 352 7.84 14.59 -27.64
CA ARG A 352 7.84 15.87 -26.90
C ARG A 352 8.15 15.63 -25.42
N LEU A 353 9.04 16.47 -24.90
CA LEU A 353 9.43 16.46 -23.49
C LEU A 353 8.54 17.43 -22.69
N TYR A 354 8.14 17.00 -21.50
CA TYR A 354 7.35 17.80 -20.57
C TYR A 354 7.95 17.68 -19.17
N LYS A 355 8.00 18.78 -18.42
CA LYS A 355 8.35 18.72 -16.98
C LYS A 355 7.27 17.99 -16.17
N TRP A 356 6.02 18.17 -16.56
CA TRP A 356 4.86 17.51 -15.98
C TRP A 356 3.82 17.18 -17.05
N ILE A 357 3.13 16.06 -16.90
CA ILE A 357 2.04 15.63 -17.80
C ILE A 357 0.77 15.30 -17.00
N PRO A 358 -0.43 15.56 -17.55
CA PRO A 358 -1.68 15.08 -16.97
C PRO A 358 -1.83 13.57 -17.25
N GLN A 359 -1.06 12.75 -16.53
CA GLN A 359 -0.90 11.31 -16.80
C GLN A 359 -2.24 10.57 -16.89
N ASN A 360 -3.13 10.75 -15.92
CA ASN A 360 -4.47 10.15 -15.93
C ASN A 360 -5.25 10.48 -17.23
N ASP A 361 -5.22 11.75 -17.65
CA ASP A 361 -6.00 12.21 -18.79
C ASP A 361 -5.42 11.71 -20.11
N LEU A 362 -4.08 11.67 -20.21
CA LEU A 362 -3.39 11.05 -21.34
C LEU A 362 -3.67 9.54 -21.41
N LEU A 363 -3.62 8.82 -20.28
CA LEU A 363 -3.91 7.39 -20.27
C LEU A 363 -5.36 7.09 -20.67
N GLY A 364 -6.31 7.93 -20.30
CA GLY A 364 -7.70 7.80 -20.73
C GLY A 364 -8.01 8.37 -22.11
N HIS A 365 -7.02 8.92 -22.82
CA HIS A 365 -7.23 9.44 -24.16
C HIS A 365 -7.40 8.29 -25.19
N PRO A 366 -8.39 8.35 -26.11
CA PRO A 366 -8.66 7.25 -27.06
C PRO A 366 -7.48 6.86 -27.98
N LYS A 367 -6.55 7.80 -28.24
CA LYS A 367 -5.36 7.54 -29.05
C LYS A 367 -4.21 6.84 -28.29
N THR A 368 -4.33 6.63 -26.98
CA THR A 368 -3.25 6.01 -26.19
C THR A 368 -3.15 4.52 -26.45
N LYS A 369 -1.95 4.09 -26.86
CA LYS A 369 -1.67 2.69 -27.22
C LYS A 369 -0.91 1.95 -26.13
N ALA A 370 0.06 2.61 -25.51
CA ALA A 370 0.90 2.00 -24.47
C ALA A 370 1.39 3.04 -23.47
N PHE A 371 1.75 2.54 -22.28
CA PHE A 371 2.36 3.34 -21.21
C PHE A 371 3.73 2.78 -20.84
N ILE A 372 4.78 3.60 -20.99
CA ILE A 372 6.10 3.30 -20.44
C ILE A 372 6.14 3.83 -19.02
N THR A 373 6.39 2.94 -18.06
CA THR A 373 6.25 3.26 -16.64
C THR A 373 7.35 2.64 -15.79
N HIS A 374 7.76 3.37 -14.75
CA HIS A 374 8.57 2.80 -13.67
C HIS A 374 7.87 1.72 -12.84
N GLY A 375 6.57 1.47 -13.01
CA GLY A 375 5.87 0.43 -12.23
C GLY A 375 5.43 0.84 -10.82
N GLY A 376 5.42 2.14 -10.51
CA GLY A 376 4.78 2.64 -9.29
C GLY A 376 3.27 2.36 -9.28
N ALA A 377 2.75 1.93 -8.13
CA ALA A 377 1.37 1.44 -8.00
C ALA A 377 0.30 2.44 -8.48
N ASN A 378 0.48 3.75 -8.24
CA ASN A 378 -0.48 4.77 -8.69
C ASN A 378 -0.62 4.78 -10.22
N GLY A 379 0.50 4.77 -10.94
CA GLY A 379 0.49 4.77 -12.42
C GLY A 379 -0.03 3.45 -12.99
N ILE A 380 0.23 2.32 -12.32
CA ILE A 380 -0.33 1.02 -12.71
C ILE A 380 -1.86 1.04 -12.58
N TYR A 381 -2.41 1.55 -11.48
CA TYR A 381 -3.86 1.63 -11.34
C TYR A 381 -4.49 2.57 -12.37
N GLU A 382 -3.87 3.69 -12.72
CA GLU A 382 -4.36 4.55 -13.80
C GLU A 382 -4.35 3.82 -15.15
N ALA A 383 -3.30 3.03 -15.43
CA ALA A 383 -3.22 2.22 -16.63
C ALA A 383 -4.28 1.10 -16.64
N ILE A 384 -4.50 0.42 -15.51
CA ILE A 384 -5.58 -0.57 -15.35
C ILE A 384 -6.93 0.11 -15.55
N TYR A 385 -7.19 1.24 -14.90
CA TYR A 385 -8.45 1.98 -14.97
C TYR A 385 -8.83 2.31 -16.43
N HIS A 386 -7.86 2.78 -17.22
CA HIS A 386 -8.05 3.13 -18.63
C HIS A 386 -7.78 1.97 -19.62
N GLY A 387 -7.43 0.79 -19.13
CA GLY A 387 -7.17 -0.40 -19.94
C GLY A 387 -5.97 -0.25 -20.90
N ILE A 388 -4.90 0.40 -20.45
CA ILE A 388 -3.68 0.65 -21.23
C ILE A 388 -2.61 -0.39 -20.86
N PRO A 389 -2.06 -1.14 -21.83
CA PRO A 389 -0.96 -2.06 -21.55
C PRO A 389 0.37 -1.32 -21.40
N MET A 390 1.34 -1.96 -20.76
CA MET A 390 2.53 -1.28 -20.23
C MET A 390 3.86 -1.87 -20.71
N VAL A 391 4.86 -1.01 -20.84
CA VAL A 391 6.27 -1.40 -20.79
C VAL A 391 6.82 -0.93 -19.45
N GLY A 392 7.11 -1.88 -18.57
CA GLY A 392 7.66 -1.63 -17.25
C GLY A 392 9.18 -1.49 -17.28
N VAL A 393 9.68 -0.38 -16.75
CA VAL A 393 11.11 -0.10 -16.59
C VAL A 393 11.35 0.26 -15.11
N PRO A 394 11.27 -0.74 -14.20
CA PRO A 394 11.34 -0.51 -12.77
C PRO A 394 12.71 -0.01 -12.33
N MET A 395 12.70 0.83 -11.30
CA MET A 395 13.88 1.52 -10.79
C MET A 395 14.24 0.99 -9.40
N PHE A 396 13.33 1.10 -8.42
CA PHE A 396 13.58 0.73 -7.03
C PHE A 396 12.29 0.39 -6.25
N ALA A 397 12.43 0.11 -4.95
CA ALA A 397 11.33 -0.24 -4.06
C ALA A 397 10.49 -1.44 -4.55
N ASP A 398 9.16 -1.30 -4.59
CA ASP A 398 8.19 -2.31 -5.01
C ASP A 398 7.99 -2.39 -6.52
N GLN A 399 8.63 -1.51 -7.28
CA GLN A 399 8.42 -1.39 -8.72
C GLN A 399 8.72 -2.68 -9.51
N PRO A 400 9.83 -3.42 -9.26
CA PRO A 400 10.07 -4.68 -9.96
C PRO A 400 8.96 -5.71 -9.71
N ASP A 401 8.52 -5.84 -8.46
CA ASP A 401 7.47 -6.75 -8.01
C ASP A 401 6.13 -6.42 -8.69
N ASN A 402 5.78 -5.14 -8.71
CA ASN A 402 4.59 -4.63 -9.37
C ASN A 402 4.59 -4.95 -10.89
N ILE A 403 5.72 -4.78 -11.58
CA ILE A 403 5.85 -5.13 -13.00
C ILE A 403 5.78 -6.66 -13.19
N ALA A 404 6.38 -7.45 -12.30
CA ALA A 404 6.27 -8.91 -12.33
C ALA A 404 4.80 -9.36 -12.26
N HIS A 405 3.98 -8.74 -11.40
CA HIS A 405 2.55 -9.03 -11.32
C HIS A 405 1.81 -8.69 -12.63
N MET A 406 2.12 -7.55 -13.24
CA MET A 406 1.51 -7.15 -14.52
C MET A 406 1.94 -8.03 -15.69
N LYS A 407 3.17 -8.59 -15.64
CA LYS A 407 3.63 -9.62 -16.59
C LYS A 407 2.84 -10.91 -16.45
N VAL A 408 2.62 -11.40 -15.23
CA VAL A 408 1.80 -12.60 -14.95
C VAL A 408 0.37 -12.42 -15.46
N LYS A 409 -0.18 -11.20 -15.33
CA LYS A 409 -1.50 -10.84 -15.87
C LYS A 409 -1.52 -10.58 -17.38
N GLY A 410 -0.38 -10.72 -18.07
CA GLY A 410 -0.26 -10.56 -19.52
C GLY A 410 -0.55 -9.15 -20.02
N ALA A 411 -0.38 -8.13 -19.18
CA ALA A 411 -0.68 -6.72 -19.51
C ALA A 411 0.59 -5.84 -19.53
N ALA A 412 1.77 -6.42 -19.31
CA ALA A 412 3.03 -5.69 -19.38
C ALA A 412 4.20 -6.55 -19.89
N VAL A 413 5.18 -5.88 -20.51
CA VAL A 413 6.55 -6.38 -20.70
C VAL A 413 7.46 -5.64 -19.72
N GLY A 414 8.34 -6.36 -19.01
CA GLY A 414 9.31 -5.75 -18.10
C GLY A 414 10.71 -5.75 -18.70
N LEU A 415 11.42 -4.62 -18.55
CA LEU A 415 12.80 -4.41 -18.97
C LEU A 415 13.66 -4.01 -17.77
N ASP A 416 14.95 -4.25 -17.85
CA ASP A 416 15.91 -3.81 -16.83
C ASP A 416 16.46 -2.42 -17.19
N PHE A 417 16.30 -1.44 -16.31
CA PHE A 417 16.67 -0.05 -16.60
C PHE A 417 18.15 0.12 -16.93
N ASP A 418 19.04 -0.61 -16.26
CA ASP A 418 20.49 -0.43 -16.37
C ASP A 418 21.03 -1.07 -17.65
N THR A 419 20.49 -2.24 -17.99
CA THR A 419 21.03 -3.09 -19.06
C THR A 419 20.27 -3.01 -20.38
N MET A 420 19.01 -2.55 -20.40
CA MET A 420 18.22 -2.51 -21.64
C MET A 420 18.88 -1.64 -22.71
N SER A 421 18.95 -2.16 -23.93
CA SER A 421 19.37 -1.43 -25.13
C SER A 421 18.21 -0.69 -25.79
N SER A 422 18.52 0.17 -26.76
CA SER A 422 17.51 0.84 -27.59
C SER A 422 16.63 -0.17 -28.35
N THR A 423 17.21 -1.31 -28.74
CA THR A 423 16.52 -2.39 -29.44
C THR A 423 15.55 -3.12 -28.52
N ASP A 424 15.92 -3.36 -27.25
CA ASP A 424 15.04 -4.03 -26.29
C ASP A 424 13.78 -3.21 -26.01
N LEU A 425 13.94 -1.88 -25.81
CA LEU A 425 12.81 -0.99 -25.62
C LEU A 425 11.92 -0.89 -26.86
N LEU A 426 12.51 -0.80 -28.05
CA LEU A 426 11.76 -0.80 -29.31
C LEU A 426 10.96 -2.10 -29.48
N ASN A 427 11.57 -3.25 -29.19
CA ASN A 427 10.91 -4.55 -29.29
C ASN A 427 9.76 -4.67 -28.28
N ALA A 428 9.98 -4.27 -27.02
CA ALA A 428 8.94 -4.29 -25.99
C ALA A 428 7.74 -3.42 -26.37
N LEU A 429 7.97 -2.20 -26.87
CA LEU A 429 6.92 -1.31 -27.34
C LEU A 429 6.17 -1.90 -28.54
N THR A 430 6.91 -2.41 -29.53
CA THR A 430 6.33 -3.05 -30.71
C THR A 430 5.43 -4.22 -30.31
N THR A 431 5.89 -5.07 -29.39
CA THR A 431 5.12 -6.20 -28.86
C THR A 431 3.85 -5.72 -28.16
N VAL A 432 3.95 -4.82 -27.19
CA VAL A 432 2.80 -4.36 -26.39
C VAL A 432 1.76 -3.63 -27.23
N ILE A 433 2.18 -2.93 -28.29
CA ILE A 433 1.27 -2.18 -29.17
C ILE A 433 0.62 -3.10 -30.22
N ASN A 434 1.34 -4.06 -30.78
CA ASN A 434 0.88 -4.83 -31.93
C ASN A 434 0.31 -6.22 -31.57
N ASP A 435 0.72 -6.82 -30.47
CA ASP A 435 0.13 -8.08 -30.00
C ASP A 435 -1.18 -7.78 -29.23
N PRO A 436 -2.34 -8.19 -29.75
CA PRO A 436 -3.64 -7.85 -29.17
C PRO A 436 -3.81 -8.40 -27.74
N ILE A 437 -3.10 -9.46 -27.36
CA ILE A 437 -3.22 -10.10 -26.04
C ILE A 437 -2.97 -9.08 -24.92
N TYR A 438 -1.99 -8.18 -25.09
CA TYR A 438 -1.68 -7.18 -24.06
C TYR A 438 -2.83 -6.19 -23.87
N LYS A 439 -3.39 -5.68 -24.97
CA LYS A 439 -4.54 -4.76 -24.90
C LYS A 439 -5.79 -5.45 -24.39
N GLU A 440 -6.06 -6.69 -24.81
CA GLU A 440 -7.20 -7.48 -24.34
C GLU A 440 -7.12 -7.74 -22.83
N ASN A 441 -5.94 -8.13 -22.34
CA ASN A 441 -5.71 -8.34 -20.91
C ASN A 441 -5.82 -7.03 -20.12
N ALA A 442 -5.24 -5.93 -20.60
CA ALA A 442 -5.38 -4.62 -19.95
C ALA A 442 -6.87 -4.19 -19.88
N MET A 443 -7.64 -4.36 -20.95
CA MET A 443 -9.08 -4.09 -20.97
C MET A 443 -9.88 -5.04 -20.08
N LYS A 444 -9.46 -6.30 -19.96
CA LYS A 444 -10.05 -7.26 -19.00
C LYS A 444 -9.85 -6.77 -17.56
N LEU A 445 -8.64 -6.35 -17.20
CA LEU A 445 -8.35 -5.81 -15.88
C LEU A 445 -9.12 -4.50 -15.63
N SER A 446 -9.23 -3.62 -16.62
CA SER A 446 -10.06 -2.41 -16.55
C SER A 446 -11.53 -2.74 -16.23
N ARG A 447 -12.12 -3.71 -16.94
CA ARG A 447 -13.50 -4.15 -16.67
C ARG A 447 -13.67 -4.65 -15.23
N ILE A 448 -12.73 -5.47 -14.73
CA ILE A 448 -12.74 -5.95 -13.34
C ILE A 448 -12.59 -4.78 -12.35
N HIS A 449 -11.75 -3.80 -12.66
CA HIS A 449 -11.53 -2.63 -11.82
C HIS A 449 -12.79 -1.78 -11.66
N HIS A 450 -13.53 -1.57 -12.76
CA HIS A 450 -14.77 -0.80 -12.77
C HIS A 450 -15.97 -1.58 -12.21
N ASP A 451 -15.98 -2.91 -12.37
CA ASP A 451 -17.07 -3.79 -11.94
C ASP A 451 -16.98 -4.12 -10.44
N GLN A 452 -17.13 -3.08 -9.62
CA GLN A 452 -17.16 -3.19 -8.17
C GLN A 452 -18.48 -2.61 -7.61
N PRO A 453 -19.07 -3.21 -6.55
CA PRO A 453 -20.32 -2.72 -5.96
C PRO A 453 -20.26 -1.27 -5.47
N MET A 454 -19.06 -0.81 -5.10
CA MET A 454 -18.80 0.55 -4.63
C MET A 454 -17.42 0.97 -5.14
N LYS A 455 -17.29 2.21 -5.62
CA LYS A 455 -16.01 2.74 -6.08
C LYS A 455 -14.98 2.72 -4.94
N PRO A 456 -13.68 2.53 -5.21
CA PRO A 456 -12.66 2.43 -4.17
C PRO A 456 -12.60 3.64 -3.22
N LEU A 457 -12.75 4.87 -3.76
CA LEU A 457 -12.77 6.10 -2.94
C LEU A 457 -14.02 6.17 -2.05
N ASP A 458 -15.19 5.84 -2.59
CA ASP A 458 -16.44 5.81 -1.84
C ASP A 458 -16.38 4.77 -0.70
N ARG A 459 -15.75 3.61 -0.95
CA ARG A 459 -15.52 2.56 0.05
C ARG A 459 -14.61 3.04 1.18
N ALA A 460 -13.50 3.70 0.84
CA ALA A 460 -12.59 4.26 1.83
C ALA A 460 -13.31 5.24 2.76
N VAL A 461 -14.08 6.17 2.18
CA VAL A 461 -14.81 7.19 2.92
C VAL A 461 -15.96 6.59 3.72
N PHE A 462 -16.70 5.64 3.16
CA PHE A 462 -17.75 4.92 3.88
C PHE A 462 -17.24 4.31 5.19
N TRP A 463 -16.08 3.64 5.15
CA TRP A 463 -15.52 2.99 6.34
C TRP A 463 -14.96 3.98 7.37
N ILE A 464 -14.42 5.11 6.92
CA ILE A 464 -14.04 6.20 7.83
C ILE A 464 -15.29 6.77 8.53
N GLU A 465 -16.35 7.04 7.77
CA GLU A 465 -17.62 7.48 8.34
C GLU A 465 -18.26 6.43 9.24
N PHE A 466 -18.14 5.14 8.90
CA PHE A 466 -18.62 4.04 9.73
C PHE A 466 -17.97 4.07 11.11
N VAL A 467 -16.64 4.19 11.15
CA VAL A 467 -15.89 4.31 12.41
C VAL A 467 -16.31 5.54 13.20
N MET A 468 -16.53 6.69 12.54
CA MET A 468 -17.01 7.91 13.20
C MET A 468 -18.42 7.74 13.80
N ARG A 469 -19.36 7.15 13.03
CA ARG A 469 -20.75 6.92 13.44
C ARG A 469 -20.87 5.96 14.62
N HIS A 470 -20.05 4.91 14.62
CA HIS A 470 -20.12 3.84 15.62
C HIS A 470 -19.10 3.97 16.74
N LYS A 471 -18.28 5.04 16.74
CA LYS A 471 -17.20 5.28 17.72
C LYS A 471 -16.24 4.10 17.82
N GLY A 472 -15.88 3.55 16.64
CA GLY A 472 -15.06 2.35 16.49
C GLY A 472 -15.75 1.25 15.69
N ALA A 473 -15.03 0.15 15.46
CA ALA A 473 -15.44 -1.02 14.70
C ALA A 473 -14.94 -2.34 15.35
N LYS A 474 -14.74 -2.37 16.67
CA LYS A 474 -14.22 -3.53 17.42
C LYS A 474 -14.93 -4.86 17.16
N HIS A 475 -16.21 -4.85 16.80
CA HIS A 475 -16.97 -6.05 16.45
C HIS A 475 -16.49 -6.73 15.15
N LEU A 476 -15.68 -6.05 14.33
CA LEU A 476 -15.04 -6.58 13.14
C LEU A 476 -13.64 -7.16 13.41
N ARG A 477 -13.09 -6.92 14.61
CA ARG A 477 -11.79 -7.45 15.03
C ARG A 477 -11.94 -8.92 15.39
N VAL A 478 -11.08 -9.76 14.82
CA VAL A 478 -11.05 -11.19 15.12
C VAL A 478 -10.36 -11.49 16.45
N ALA A 479 -10.80 -12.55 17.15
CA ALA A 479 -10.21 -12.97 18.42
C ALA A 479 -8.73 -13.39 18.33
N ALA A 480 -8.22 -13.64 17.12
CA ALA A 480 -6.83 -14.00 16.89
C ALA A 480 -5.82 -13.00 17.47
N HIS A 481 -6.19 -11.72 17.60
CA HIS A 481 -5.34 -10.70 18.20
C HIS A 481 -5.13 -10.85 19.70
N ASP A 482 -5.98 -11.63 20.38
CA ASP A 482 -5.96 -11.80 21.83
C ASP A 482 -5.44 -13.20 22.24
N LEU A 483 -5.10 -14.05 21.27
CA LEU A 483 -4.58 -15.40 21.49
C LEU A 483 -3.05 -15.40 21.60
N THR A 484 -2.52 -16.28 22.45
CA THR A 484 -1.09 -16.60 22.41
C THR A 484 -0.74 -17.38 21.12
N TRP A 485 0.53 -17.37 20.72
CA TRP A 485 0.97 -18.08 19.51
C TRP A 485 0.62 -19.58 19.52
N PHE A 486 0.72 -20.26 20.67
CA PHE A 486 0.40 -21.69 20.77
C PHE A 486 -1.11 -21.95 20.75
N GLN A 487 -1.93 -21.04 21.31
CA GLN A 487 -3.40 -21.11 21.20
C GLN A 487 -3.86 -20.87 19.75
N TYR A 488 -3.28 -19.86 19.08
CA TYR A 488 -3.58 -19.53 17.70
C TYR A 488 -3.34 -20.71 16.74
N HIS A 489 -2.27 -21.48 16.96
CA HIS A 489 -1.96 -22.69 16.21
C HIS A 489 -2.53 -23.99 16.82
N SER A 490 -3.36 -23.88 17.86
CA SER A 490 -3.97 -25.02 18.57
C SER A 490 -2.97 -26.08 19.05
N LEU A 491 -1.74 -25.67 19.38
CA LEU A 491 -0.68 -26.57 19.83
C LEU A 491 -0.95 -27.14 21.22
N ASP A 492 -1.66 -26.40 22.05
CA ASP A 492 -2.21 -26.86 23.32
C ASP A 492 -3.21 -28.02 23.12
N VAL A 493 -4.14 -27.88 22.17
CA VAL A 493 -5.11 -28.93 21.81
C VAL A 493 -4.41 -30.14 21.20
N ILE A 494 -3.50 -29.93 20.23
CA ILE A 494 -2.73 -31.02 19.60
C ILE A 494 -1.91 -31.76 20.66
N GLY A 495 -1.24 -31.02 21.56
CA GLY A 495 -0.48 -31.60 22.66
C GLY A 495 -1.34 -32.45 23.58
N PHE A 496 -2.53 -31.96 23.95
CA PHE A 496 -3.50 -32.71 24.76
C PHE A 496 -3.96 -34.01 24.07
N LEU A 497 -4.32 -33.95 22.78
CA LEU A 497 -4.75 -35.13 22.03
C LEU A 497 -3.64 -36.18 21.90
N LEU A 498 -2.40 -35.74 21.66
CA LEU A 498 -1.23 -36.64 21.64
C LEU A 498 -0.98 -37.29 23.01
N ALA A 499 -1.19 -36.55 24.11
CA ALA A 499 -1.11 -37.10 25.46
C ALA A 499 -2.18 -38.18 25.70
N CYS A 500 -3.41 -37.98 25.20
CA CYS A 500 -4.47 -39.00 25.28
C CYS A 500 -4.09 -40.27 24.50
N VAL A 501 -3.64 -40.14 23.25
CA VAL A 501 -3.25 -41.28 22.40
C VAL A 501 -2.09 -42.05 23.02
N THR A 502 -1.05 -41.37 23.48
CA THR A 502 0.11 -42.01 24.14
C THR A 502 -0.30 -42.73 25.42
N THR A 503 -1.21 -42.16 26.22
CA THR A 503 -1.76 -42.80 27.41
C THR A 503 -2.52 -44.09 27.07
N VAL A 504 -3.38 -44.06 26.03
CA VAL A 504 -4.12 -45.27 25.58
C VAL A 504 -3.16 -46.35 25.08
N ILE A 505 -2.16 -46.00 24.26
CA ILE A 505 -1.14 -46.95 23.79
C ILE A 505 -0.36 -47.54 24.98
N PHE A 506 0.00 -46.71 25.97
CA PHE A 506 0.68 -47.17 27.18
C PHE A 506 -0.19 -48.16 27.97
N ILE A 507 -1.48 -47.87 28.16
CA ILE A 507 -2.42 -48.79 28.83
C ILE A 507 -2.53 -50.10 28.06
N ILE A 508 -2.75 -50.06 26.73
CA ILE A 508 -2.86 -51.26 25.89
C ILE A 508 -1.59 -52.10 25.96
N THR A 509 -0.41 -51.49 25.82
CA THR A 509 0.88 -52.20 25.89
C THR A 509 1.12 -52.82 27.27
N LYS A 510 0.75 -52.14 28.36
CA LYS A 510 0.80 -52.71 29.71
C LYS A 510 -0.19 -53.86 29.88
N CYS A 511 -1.42 -53.74 29.39
CA CYS A 511 -2.40 -54.82 29.41
C CYS A 511 -1.93 -56.04 28.61
N LEU A 512 -1.43 -55.85 27.39
CA LEU A 512 -0.87 -56.91 26.55
C LEU A 512 0.36 -57.56 27.18
N PHE A 513 1.25 -56.78 27.79
CA PHE A 513 2.40 -57.30 28.53
C PHE A 513 1.97 -58.12 29.75
N CYS A 514 0.95 -57.67 30.48
CA CYS A 514 0.36 -58.44 31.58
C CYS A 514 -0.23 -59.76 31.06
N VAL A 515 -1.06 -59.73 30.02
CA VAL A 515 -1.62 -60.96 29.40
C VAL A 515 -0.52 -61.90 28.94
N TRP A 516 0.51 -61.40 28.24
CA TRP A 516 1.64 -62.21 27.80
C TRP A 516 2.39 -62.84 28.99
N LYS A 517 2.61 -62.10 30.08
CA LYS A 517 3.24 -62.63 31.29
C LYS A 517 2.39 -63.72 31.96
N PHE A 518 1.07 -63.55 32.02
CA PHE A 518 0.15 -64.57 32.53
C PHE A 518 0.18 -65.85 31.69
N VAL A 519 0.07 -65.74 30.35
CA VAL A 519 0.15 -66.90 29.44
C VAL A 519 1.48 -67.64 29.59
N ARG A 520 2.61 -66.93 29.71
CA ARG A 520 3.93 -67.53 29.93
C ARG A 520 4.08 -68.22 31.29
N THR A 521 3.33 -67.79 32.29
CA THR A 521 3.36 -68.39 33.63
C THR A 521 2.53 -69.67 33.66
N GLU A 522 1.40 -69.72 32.95
CA GLU A 522 0.62 -70.96 32.74
C GLU A 522 1.37 -72.01 31.92
N GLU A 523 2.11 -71.62 30.88
CA GLU A 523 2.94 -72.57 30.10
C GLU A 523 4.06 -73.21 30.92
N LYS A 524 4.58 -72.52 31.95
CA LYS A 524 5.57 -73.09 32.88
C LYS A 524 4.94 -74.06 33.88
N GLY A 525 3.71 -73.78 34.34
CA GLY A 525 2.99 -74.67 35.28
C GLY A 525 2.41 -75.95 34.66
N LYS A 526 2.37 -76.07 33.32
CA LYS A 526 1.96 -77.29 32.60
C LYS A 526 3.13 -78.22 32.22
N LYS A 527 4.37 -77.85 32.56
CA LYS A 527 5.59 -78.62 32.26
C LYS A 527 6.24 -79.29 33.49
N ASP A 528 5.62 -79.13 34.65
CA ASP A 528 5.85 -79.93 35.86
C ASP A 528 4.68 -80.92 36.01
#